data_AF-A0A7J3EMS8-F1
#
_entry.id   AF-A0A7J3EMS8-F1
#
_cell.length_a   1.000
_cell.length_b   1.000
_cell.length_c   1.000
_cell.angle_alpha   90.00
_cell.angle_beta   90.00
_cell.angle_gamma   90.00
#
_symmetry.space_group_name_H-M   'P 1'
#
loop_
_entity.id
_entity.type
_entity.pdbx_description
1 polymer ?
#
loop_
_entity_poly.entity_id
_entity_poly.type
_entity_poly.pdbx_seq_one_letter_code
_entity_poly.pdbx_strand_id
1 'polypeptide(L)' 'MLVVAIFMNMFNIVFGTIGGFVHSMRLCFVEFLPKWYDGNGREFTPFTLKIEKHIALGKMR' A
#
# COMPACT_ATOMS: atom_id res chain seq x y z
N MET A 1 25.90 26.06 13.40
CA MET A 1 24.95 25.79 14.51
C MET A 1 23.50 25.72 14.05
N LEU A 2 22.97 26.70 13.30
CA LEU A 2 21.58 26.71 12.84
C LEU A 2 21.19 25.51 11.96
N VAL A 3 22.06 25.13 11.00
CA VAL A 3 21.83 23.98 10.10
C VAL A 3 21.69 22.66 10.86
N VAL A 4 22.58 22.43 11.84
CA VAL A 4 22.56 21.22 12.68
C VAL A 4 21.31 21.18 13.55
N ALA A 5 20.89 22.33 14.09
CA ALA A 5 19.68 22.43 14.91
C ALA A 5 18.40 22.11 14.11
N ILE A 6 18.29 22.64 12.89
CA ILE A 6 17.16 22.36 12.00
C ILE A 6 17.13 20.88 11.61
N PHE A 7 18.28 20.31 11.27
CA PHE A 7 18.40 18.90 10.91
C PHE A 7 17.95 18.00 12.07
N MET A 8 18.50 18.20 13.27
CA MET A 8 18.14 17.42 14.46
C MET A 8 16.65 17.56 14.80
N ASN A 9 16.08 18.76 14.67
CA ASN A 9 14.65 18.99 14.91
C ASN A 9 13.77 18.27 13.88
N MET A 10 14.17 18.27 12.61
CA MET A 10 13.44 17.57 11.55
C MET A 10 13.44 16.06 11.79
N PHE A 11 14.57 15.48 12.19
CA PHE A 11 14.63 14.07 12.58
C PHE A 11 13.76 13.76 13.80
N ASN A 12 13.76 14.63 14.81
CA ASN A 12 12.93 14.45 16.01
C ASN A 12 11.43 14.39 15.65
N ILE A 13 10.96 15.33 14.81
CA ILE A 13 9.57 15.35 14.34
C ILE A 13 9.23 14.10 13.51
N VAL A 14 10.12 13.68 12.61
CA VAL A 14 9.92 12.49 11.78
C VAL A 14 9.78 11.25 12.66
N PHE A 15 10.71 11.03 13.60
CA PHE A 15 10.65 9.87 14.48
C PHE A 15 9.47 9.92 15.46
N GLY A 16 9.11 11.10 15.97
CA GLY A 16 7.93 11.27 16.82
C GLY A 16 6.63 10.96 16.07
N THR A 17 6.52 11.40 14.82
CA THR A 17 5.33 11.15 13.99
C THR A 17 5.23 9.69 13.58
N ILE A 18 6.34 9.06 13.19
CA ILE A 18 6.37 7.63 12.87
C ILE A 18 6.01 6.80 14.11
N GLY A 19 6.57 7.13 15.28
CA GLY A 19 6.26 6.43 16.52
C GLY A 19 4.78 6.51 16.89
N GLY A 20 4.19 7.71 16.81
CA GLY A 20 2.75 7.90 17.04
C GLY A 20 1.88 7.16 16.01
N PHE A 21 2.28 7.16 14.75
CA PHE A 21 1.56 6.48 13.67
C PHE A 21 1.58 4.95 13.85
N VAL A 22 2.76 4.36 14.12
CA VAL A 22 2.89 2.91 14.35
C VAL A 22 2.10 2.45 15.57
N HIS A 23 2.07 3.25 16.64
CA HIS A 23 1.30 2.91 17.83
C HIS A 23 -0.21 2.88 17.54
N SER A 24 -0.73 3.89 16.86
CA SER A 24 -2.14 3.92 16.42
C SER A 24 -2.47 2.79 15.44
N MET A 25 -1.56 2.47 14.52
CA MET A 25 -1.71 1.35 13.59
C MET A 25 -1.75 0.00 14.31
N ARG A 26 -0.98 -0.17 15.40
CA ARG A 26 -1.04 -1.39 16.22
C ARG A 26 -2.43 -1.59 16.80
N LEU A 27 -3.03 -0.53 17.37
CA LEU A 27 -4.41 -0.59 17.88
C LEU A 27 -5.40 -0.90 16.75
N CYS A 28 -5.24 -0.29 15.57
CA CYS A 28 -6.07 -0.60 14.40
C CYS A 28 -6.02 -2.10 14.05
N PHE A 29 -4.83 -2.69 14.05
CA PHE A 29 -4.63 -4.12 13.79
C PHE A 29 -5.27 -5.02 14.86
N VAL A 30 -5.13 -4.69 16.15
CA VAL A 30 -5.60 -5.57 17.24
C VAL A 30 -7.04 -5.33 17.66
N GLU A 31 -7.56 -4.12 17.52
CA GLU A 31 -8.90 -3.76 18.03
C GLU A 31 -9.94 -3.62 16.93
N PHE A 32 -9.55 -3.21 15.72
CA PHE A 32 -10.48 -2.91 14.64
C PHE A 32 -10.57 -4.06 13.63
N LEU A 33 -9.43 -4.54 13.10
CA LEU A 33 -9.41 -5.62 12.11
C LEU A 33 -10.14 -6.90 12.55
N PRO A 34 -9.94 -7.48 13.75
CA PRO A 34 -10.64 -8.70 14.14
C PRO A 34 -12.14 -8.52 14.38
N LYS A 35 -12.65 -7.29 14.51
CA LYS A 35 -14.10 -7.04 14.67
C LYS A 35 -14.84 -6.99 13.33
N TRP A 36 -14.18 -6.55 12.27
CA TRP A 36 -14.85 -6.18 11.02
C TRP A 36 -14.28 -6.85 9.77
N TYR A 37 -13.09 -7.46 9.87
CA TYR A 37 -12.40 -8.11 8.76
C TYR A 37 -12.40 -9.63 8.97
N ASP A 38 -13.43 -10.30 8.42
CA ASP A 38 -13.63 -11.76 8.53
C ASP A 38 -12.69 -12.59 7.63
N GLY A 39 -11.84 -11.94 6.82
CA GLY A 39 -10.89 -12.62 5.93
C GLY A 39 -11.51 -13.43 4.79
N ASN A 40 -12.84 -13.56 4.73
CA ASN A 40 -13.60 -14.36 3.76
C ASN A 40 -13.97 -13.61 2.45
N GLY A 41 -13.23 -12.56 2.10
CA GLY A 41 -13.44 -11.85 0.84
C GLY A 41 -13.04 -12.73 -0.35
N ARG A 42 -13.92 -12.92 -1.34
CA ARG A 42 -13.51 -13.52 -2.61
C ARG A 42 -12.66 -12.51 -3.38
N GLU A 43 -11.49 -12.95 -3.83
CA GLU A 43 -10.65 -12.16 -4.72
C GLU A 43 -11.45 -11.79 -5.98
N PHE A 44 -11.52 -10.49 -6.27
CA PHE A 44 -12.20 -10.02 -7.47
C PHE A 44 -11.37 -10.43 -8.69
N THR A 45 -11.85 -11.41 -9.45
CA THR A 45 -11.28 -11.77 -10.75
C THR A 45 -11.90 -10.85 -11.81
N PRO A 46 -11.17 -9.85 -12.34
CA PRO A 46 -11.70 -8.99 -13.39
C PRO A 46 -12.07 -9.84 -14.63
N PHE A 47 -13.15 -9.48 -15.30
CA PHE A 47 -13.54 -10.07 -16.59
C PHE A 47 -12.41 -9.82 -17.60
N THR A 48 -11.55 -10.83 -17.79
CA THR A 48 -10.54 -10.81 -18.85
C THR A 48 -11.26 -11.02 -20.18
N LEU A 49 -11.57 -9.93 -20.87
CA LEU A 49 -11.93 -9.97 -22.28
C LEU A 49 -10.71 -10.54 -23.03
N LYS A 50 -10.76 -11.82 -23.40
CA LYS A 50 -9.82 -12.39 -24.38
C LYS A 50 -10.09 -11.69 -25.70
N ILE A 51 -9.43 -10.56 -25.93
CA ILE A 51 -9.33 -9.96 -27.26
C ILE A 51 -8.52 -10.96 -28.07
N GLU A 52 -9.23 -11.83 -28.79
CA GLU A 52 -8.64 -12.73 -29.75
C GLU A 52 -7.88 -11.87 -30.75
N LYS A 53 -6.55 -11.85 -30.59
CA LYS A 53 -5.64 -11.19 -31.51
C LYS A 53 -5.78 -11.90 -32.84
N HIS A 54 -6.73 -11.45 -33.67
CA HIS A 54 -6.69 -11.58 -35.12
C HIS A 54 -5.49 -10.76 -35.63
N ILE A 55 -4.28 -11.13 -35.20
CA ILE A 55 -3.07 -10.74 -35.88
C ILE A 55 -3.08 -11.57 -37.14
N ALA A 56 -3.43 -10.91 -38.24
CA ALA A 56 -3.29 -11.41 -39.58
C ALA A 56 -1.91 -12.04 -39.73
N LEU A 57 -1.85 -13.37 -39.74
CA LEU A 57 -0.71 -14.14 -40.22
C LEU A 57 -0.63 -13.95 -41.74
N GLY A 58 -0.18 -12.75 -42.13
CA GLY A 58 0.34 -12.48 -43.46
C GLY A 58 1.68 -13.19 -43.60
N LYS A 59 1.59 -14.48 -43.93
CA LYS A 59 2.70 -15.32 -44.39
C LYS A 59 3.37 -14.60 -45.57
N MET A 60 4.52 -13.97 -45.33
CA MET A 60 5.37 -13.44 -46.39
C MET A 60 6.52 -14.41 -46.61
N ARG A 61 6.67 -14.75 -47.89
CA ARG A 61 7.59 -15.70 -48.52
C ARG A 61 9.05 -15.41 -48.22
#